data_AF-A0A358N7R0-F1
#
_entry.id   AF-A0A358N7R0-F1
#
_cell.length_a   1.000
_cell.length_b   1.000
_cell.length_c   1.000
_cell.angle_alpha   90.00
_cell.angle_beta   90.00
_cell.angle_gamma   90.00
#
_symmetry.space_group_name_H-M   'P 1'
#
loop_
_entity.id
_entity.type
_entity.pdbx_description
1 polymer ?
#
loop_
_entity_poly.entity_id
_entity_poly.type
_entity_poly.pdbx_seq_one_letter_code
_entity_poly.pdbx_strand_id
1 'polypeptide(L)' 'MRPHDQLRDVEIQRGYLDSNPASVLYRCGRTIVLCTASIEASVPSWLEGKGKGWVTAEYNMLPGST' A
#
# COMPACT_ATOMS: atom_id res chain seq x y z
N MET A 1 26.91 13.49 1.05
CA MET A 1 25.96 13.25 2.16
C MET A 1 24.68 14.00 1.82
N ARG A 2 23.50 13.41 2.02
CA ARG A 2 22.22 14.07 1.72
C ARG A 2 21.87 15.06 2.86
N PRO A 3 21.32 16.25 2.57
CA PRO A 3 20.84 17.22 3.58
C PRO A 3 19.82 16.62 4.56
N HIS A 4 19.75 17.19 5.76
CA HIS A 4 18.89 16.70 6.84
C HIS A 4 17.39 16.81 6.52
N ASP A 5 17.03 17.76 5.68
CA ASP A 5 15.66 18.07 5.24
C ASP A 5 15.30 17.45 3.88
N GLN A 6 16.25 16.84 3.19
CA GLN A 6 16.00 16.23 1.89
C GLN A 6 15.53 14.78 2.03
N LEU A 7 14.36 14.46 1.46
CA LEU A 7 13.88 13.08 1.32
C LEU A 7 14.80 12.22 0.44
N ARG A 8 14.73 10.90 0.59
CA ARG A 8 15.35 9.97 -0.37
C ARG A 8 14.55 10.00 -1.68
N ASP A 9 15.17 9.58 -2.77
CA ASP A 9 14.51 9.48 -4.07
C ASP A 9 13.27 8.57 -3.98
N VAL A 10 12.16 9.06 -4.54
CA VAL A 10 10.86 8.38 -4.54
C VAL A 10 10.54 7.93 -5.96
N GLU A 11 10.13 6.67 -6.08
CA GLU A 11 9.64 6.06 -7.31
C GLU A 11 8.31 5.38 -7.03
N ILE A 12 7.32 5.59 -7.90
CA ILE A 12 5.98 5.01 -7.77
C ILE A 12 5.61 4.34 -9.09
N GLN A 13 5.60 3.00 -9.09
CA GLN A 13 5.15 2.21 -10.24
C GLN A 13 3.75 1.66 -9.97
N ARG A 14 2.76 2.10 -10.77
CA ARG A 14 1.37 1.63 -10.71
C ARG A 14 1.18 0.41 -11.63
N GLY A 15 0.23 -0.45 -11.30
CA GLY A 15 -0.04 -1.69 -12.04
C GLY A 15 1.17 -2.62 -12.06
N TYR A 16 1.88 -2.74 -10.93
CA TYR A 16 3.13 -3.51 -10.85
C TYR A 16 2.90 -5.02 -11.01
N LEU A 17 1.79 -5.53 -10.47
CA LEU A 17 1.41 -6.94 -10.59
C LEU A 17 0.45 -7.10 -11.77
N ASP A 18 0.80 -7.98 -12.72
CA ASP A 18 -0.09 -8.34 -13.82
C ASP A 18 -1.40 -8.99 -13.33
N SER A 19 -1.33 -9.71 -12.20
CA SER A 19 -2.48 -10.39 -11.59
C SER A 19 -3.43 -9.45 -10.84
N ASN A 20 -2.97 -8.27 -10.43
CA ASN A 20 -3.80 -7.26 -9.77
C ASN A 20 -3.45 -5.85 -10.27
N PRO A 21 -4.26 -5.25 -11.16
CA PRO A 21 -4.00 -3.92 -11.70
C PRO A 21 -4.09 -2.81 -10.65
N ALA A 22 -4.81 -3.04 -9.54
CA ALA A 22 -4.83 -2.17 -8.37
C ALA A 22 -3.64 -2.47 -7.44
N SER A 23 -2.43 -2.43 -8.00
CA SER A 23 -1.17 -2.62 -7.29
C SER A 23 -0.21 -1.47 -7.53
N VAL A 24 0.64 -1.20 -6.54
CA VAL A 24 1.68 -0.17 -6.60
C VAL A 24 2.94 -0.72 -5.97
N LEU A 25 4.08 -0.57 -6.65
CA LEU A 25 5.39 -0.71 -6.03
C LEU A 25 5.92 0.69 -5.69
N TYR A 26 5.98 0.98 -4.39
CA TYR A 26 6.51 2.23 -3.85
C TYR A 26 7.96 2.02 -3.43
N ARG A 27 8.84 2.92 -3.88
CA ARG A 27 10.27 2.92 -3.56
C ARG A 27 10.67 4.26 -2.95
N CYS A 28 11.37 4.22 -1.82
CA CYS A 28 11.99 5.39 -1.20
C CYS A 28 13.43 5.05 -0.81
N GLY A 29 14.38 5.35 -1.72
CA GLY A 29 15.72 4.79 -1.68
C GLY A 29 15.67 3.25 -1.65
N ARG A 30 16.24 2.63 -0.61
CA ARG A 30 16.23 1.17 -0.44
C ARG A 30 14.95 0.61 0.19
N THR A 31 14.06 1.45 0.69
CA THR A 31 12.78 0.98 1.25
C THR A 31 11.82 0.70 0.10
N ILE A 32 11.34 -0.54 0.02
CA ILE A 32 10.42 -0.99 -1.02
C ILE A 32 9.16 -1.53 -0.36
N VAL A 33 8.00 -1.07 -0.80
CA VAL A 33 6.70 -1.52 -0.32
C VAL A 33 5.82 -1.86 -1.51
N LEU A 34 5.32 -3.09 -1.53
CA LEU A 34 4.27 -3.51 -2.47
C LEU A 34 2.91 -3.28 -1.80
N CYS A 35 2.11 -2.41 -2.39
CA CYS A 35 0.74 -2.13 -1.97
C CYS A 35 -0.23 -2.75 -2.97
N THR A 36 -1.25 -3.44 -2.49
CA THR A 36 -2.38 -3.90 -3.29
C THR A 36 -3.66 -3.37 -2.69
N ALA A 37 -4.67 -3.15 -3.54
CA ALA A 37 -6.02 -2.84 -3.11
C ALA A 37 -7.00 -3.84 -3.73
N SER A 38 -8.03 -4.17 -2.98
CA SER A 38 -9.16 -4.99 -3.40
C SER A 38 -10.45 -4.35 -2.88
N ILE A 39 -11.55 -4.62 -3.55
CA ILE A 39 -12.87 -4.15 -3.14
C ILE A 39 -13.67 -5.37 -2.70
N GLU A 40 -14.27 -5.27 -1.52
CA GLU A 40 -15.28 -6.21 -1.05
C GLU A 40 -16.64 -5.52 -1.05
N ALA A 41 -17.70 -6.28 -1.38
CA ALA A 41 -19.06 -5.76 -1.43
C ALA A 41 -19.67 -5.53 -0.03
N SER A 42 -19.09 -6.14 1.00
CA SER A 42 -19.53 -6.04 2.39
C SER A 42 -18.72 -5.01 3.18
N VAL A 43 -19.34 -4.49 4.23
CA VAL A 43 -18.66 -3.71 5.28
C VAL A 43 -18.64 -4.51 6.57
N PRO A 44 -17.80 -4.16 7.56
CA PRO A 44 -17.88 -4.76 8.89
C PRO A 44 -19.28 -4.62 9.51
N SER A 45 -19.70 -5.60 10.30
CA SER A 45 -21.06 -5.70 10.86
C SER A 45 -21.52 -4.44 11.61
N TRP A 46 -20.61 -3.76 12.31
CA TRP A 46 -20.89 -2.52 13.04
C TRP A 46 -21.11 -1.28 12.14
N LEU A 47 -20.87 -1.38 10.83
CA LEU A 47 -21.14 -0.36 9.80
C LEU A 47 -22.36 -0.67 8.92
N GLU A 48 -22.94 -1.87 9.01
CA GLU A 48 -24.10 -2.25 8.21
C GLU A 48 -25.28 -1.27 8.42
N GLY A 49 -25.97 -0.92 7.33
CA GLY A 49 -27.12 0.00 7.36
C GLY A 49 -26.77 1.49 7.58
N LYS A 50 -25.51 1.84 7.84
CA LYS A 50 -25.10 3.24 8.12
C LYS A 50 -24.79 4.08 6.88
N GLY A 51 -24.86 3.49 5.68
CA GLY A 51 -24.57 4.18 4.42
C GLY A 51 -23.13 4.67 4.28
N LYS A 52 -22.17 4.03 4.99
CA LYS A 52 -20.74 4.38 4.97
C LYS A 52 -19.91 3.21 4.45
N GLY A 53 -18.86 3.54 3.70
CA GLY A 53 -17.83 2.57 3.31
C GLY A 53 -16.79 2.35 4.41
N TRP A 54 -15.92 1.37 4.19
CA TRP A 54 -14.82 1.03 5.09
C TRP A 54 -13.53 0.73 4.32
N VAL A 55 -12.39 1.05 4.91
CA VAL A 55 -11.07 0.66 4.42
C VAL A 55 -10.29 0.06 5.58
N THR A 56 -9.70 -1.09 5.35
CA THR A 56 -8.76 -1.74 6.27
C THR A 56 -7.47 -2.04 5.52
N ALA A 57 -6.39 -2.34 6.26
CA ALA A 57 -5.11 -2.69 5.67
C ALA A 57 -4.47 -3.83 6.44
N GLU A 58 -3.75 -4.67 5.70
CA GLU A 58 -2.87 -5.68 6.25
C GLU A 58 -1.42 -5.27 5.95
N TYR A 59 -0.52 -5.63 6.87
CA TYR A 59 0.90 -5.34 6.74
C TYR A 59 1.72 -6.58 7.07
N ASN A 60 2.68 -6.89 6.19
CA ASN A 60 3.61 -7.99 6.38
C ASN A 60 5.00 -7.58 5.91
N MET A 61 6.03 -7.96 6.66
CA MET A 61 7.43 -7.82 6.25
C MET A 61 7.97 -9.17 5.83
N LEU A 62 8.52 -9.24 4.62
CA LEU A 62 9.21 -10.45 4.17
C LEU A 62 10.47 -10.69 5.02
N PRO A 63 10.81 -11.96 5.33
CA PRO A 63 12.06 -12.28 6.01
C PRO A 63 13.27 -11.65 5.29
N GLY A 64 14.21 -11.09 6.05
CA GLY A 64 15.40 -10.41 5.50
C GLY A 64 15.18 -8.94 5.13
N SER A 65 14.01 -8.36 5.39
CA SER A 65 13.80 -6.91 5.31
C SER A 65 14.62 -6.19 6.39
N THR A 66 15.58 -5.33 5.99
CA THR A 66 16.50 -4.60 6.88
C THR A 66 16.72 -3.15 6.46
#